data_AF-A0A662FTG5-F1
#
_entry.id   AF-A0A662FTG5-F1
#
_cell.length_a   1.000
_cell.length_b   1.000
_cell.length_c   1.000
_cell.angle_alpha   90.00
_cell.angle_beta   90.00
_cell.angle_gamma   90.00
#
_symmetry.space_group_name_H-M   'P 1'
#
loop_
_entity.id
_entity.type
_entity.pdbx_description
1 polymer ?
#
loop_
_entity_poly.entity_id
_entity_poly.type
_entity_poly.pdbx_seq_one_letter_code
_entity_poly.pdbx_strand_id
1 'polypeptide(L)'
;RDYRWCCKVIKLAPIAKVIKEKFGNSTVLSIVGQRRYESLARARSPRVWRNRWIPNVIVTSPILDWTALEVWIYLLMNKVRVNSLYLKGFDRLGCWLCPASELAELELVERNHPEMWNTWSEYLRKWSEERKLPKEWMNYGLWRWLSIPGDVRRLLDRKVLEGLERDDRGRGLVVSIEGRTPEILARVEVSKPIDTKALVEHLKPLGSVRIEGESIKVENEFGRVTFYKAPNLSIAVEYYHSYEDGIKLLENVLKALLRSLNCVLCEFCSIFCPNSAIKIHDNGISVNENLCTHCLKCLESCPVVEYLTILISGTRSP
;
A
#
# COMPACT_ATOMS: atom_id res chain seq x y z
N ARG A 1 1.55 12.79 1.55
CA ARG A 1 2.76 12.37 0.81
C ARG A 1 3.02 10.86 0.86
N ASP A 2 2.53 10.18 1.88
CA ASP A 2 2.94 8.86 2.36
C ASP A 2 2.07 7.71 1.84
N TYR A 3 0.80 7.94 1.49
CA TYR A 3 -0.02 6.92 0.82
C TYR A 3 0.22 6.86 -0.69
N ARG A 4 1.22 6.08 -1.09
CA ARG A 4 1.63 5.94 -2.50
C ARG A 4 1.45 4.52 -3.02
N TRP A 5 0.29 3.92 -2.72
CA TRP A 5 -0.05 2.58 -3.18
C TRP A 5 0.07 2.44 -4.71
N CYS A 6 -0.30 3.51 -5.45
CA CYS A 6 -0.19 3.58 -6.90
C CYS A 6 1.26 3.39 -7.40
N CYS A 7 2.29 3.76 -6.63
CA CYS A 7 3.67 3.50 -7.03
C CYS A 7 3.97 1.99 -7.09
N LYS A 8 3.38 1.19 -6.20
CA LYS A 8 3.59 -0.26 -6.20
C LYS A 8 2.68 -0.95 -7.20
N VAL A 9 1.39 -0.59 -7.20
CA VAL A 9 0.38 -1.26 -8.03
C VAL A 9 0.47 -0.83 -9.49
N ILE A 10 0.51 0.47 -9.76
CA ILE A 10 0.38 1.01 -11.13
C ILE A 10 1.73 1.14 -11.82
N LYS A 11 2.82 1.36 -11.06
CA LYS A 11 4.17 1.53 -11.65
C LYS A 11 5.03 0.29 -11.52
N LEU A 12 5.24 -0.19 -10.30
CA LEU A 12 6.21 -1.26 -10.06
C LEU A 12 5.71 -2.63 -10.54
N ALA A 13 4.45 -2.99 -10.30
CA ALA A 13 3.92 -4.29 -10.70
C ALA A 13 4.00 -4.52 -12.22
N PRO A 14 3.57 -3.56 -13.08
CA PRO A 14 3.70 -3.73 -14.53
C PRO A 14 5.16 -3.82 -14.99
N ILE A 15 6.06 -3.04 -14.38
CA ILE A 15 7.51 -3.13 -14.68
C ILE A 15 8.05 -4.52 -14.31
N ALA A 16 7.71 -5.03 -13.12
CA ALA A 16 8.14 -6.35 -12.68
C ALA A 16 7.62 -7.47 -13.59
N LYS A 17 6.36 -7.35 -14.04
CA LYS A 17 5.74 -8.28 -15.00
C LYS A 17 6.51 -8.31 -16.31
N VAL A 18 6.71 -7.15 -16.94
CA VAL A 18 7.45 -7.04 -18.22
C VAL A 18 8.88 -7.57 -18.08
N ILE A 19 9.54 -7.30 -16.96
CA ILE A 19 10.90 -7.81 -16.71
C ILE A 19 10.90 -9.34 -16.63
N LYS A 20 9.96 -9.93 -15.89
CA LYS A 20 9.83 -11.39 -15.75
C LYS A 20 9.51 -12.05 -17.09
N GLU A 21 8.60 -11.48 -17.87
CA GLU A 21 8.21 -11.99 -19.20
C GLU A 21 9.36 -11.93 -20.21
N LYS A 22 10.10 -10.81 -20.26
CA LYS A 22 11.16 -10.60 -21.26
C LYS A 22 12.50 -11.23 -20.89
N PHE A 23 12.84 -11.25 -19.62
CA PHE A 23 14.19 -11.62 -19.16
C PHE A 23 14.20 -12.84 -18.22
N GLY A 24 13.03 -13.34 -17.80
CA GLY A 24 12.94 -14.44 -16.85
C GLY A 24 13.66 -14.12 -15.54
N ASN A 25 14.51 -15.05 -15.10
CA ASN A 25 15.36 -14.88 -13.92
C ASN A 25 16.74 -14.28 -14.23
N SER A 26 16.98 -13.85 -15.47
CA SER A 26 18.25 -13.25 -15.87
C SER A 26 18.47 -11.92 -15.14
N THR A 27 19.74 -11.57 -14.95
CA THR A 27 20.09 -10.27 -14.38
C THR A 27 19.85 -9.17 -15.41
N VAL A 28 19.13 -8.12 -15.02
CA VAL A 28 18.78 -6.98 -15.87
C VAL A 28 19.49 -5.73 -15.36
N LEU A 29 20.17 -5.01 -16.26
CA LEU A 29 20.73 -3.70 -15.95
C LEU A 29 19.71 -2.60 -16.31
N SER A 30 19.29 -1.81 -15.32
CA SER A 30 18.40 -0.67 -15.47
C SER A 30 19.17 0.64 -15.32
N ILE A 31 19.19 1.45 -16.37
CA ILE A 31 19.82 2.77 -16.36
C ILE A 31 18.75 3.82 -16.03
N VAL A 32 18.94 4.58 -14.96
CA VAL A 32 17.98 5.58 -14.49
C VAL A 32 18.61 6.97 -14.40
N GLY A 33 17.78 8.01 -14.47
CA GLY A 33 18.19 9.41 -14.32
C GLY A 33 18.17 9.94 -12.89
N GLN A 34 18.41 9.09 -11.88
CA GLN A 34 18.41 9.50 -10.47
C GLN A 34 19.66 10.31 -10.13
N ARG A 35 19.50 11.46 -9.47
CA ARG A 35 20.61 12.35 -9.10
C ARG A 35 20.69 12.57 -7.60
N ARG A 36 21.88 12.76 -7.04
CA ARG A 36 22.09 12.98 -5.59
C ARG A 36 21.35 14.21 -5.08
N TYR A 37 21.34 15.28 -5.88
CA TYR A 37 20.79 16.58 -5.52
C TYR A 37 19.25 16.66 -5.57
N GLU A 38 18.56 15.54 -5.75
CA GLU A 38 17.08 15.52 -5.86
C GLU A 38 16.36 15.30 -4.53
N SER A 39 17.04 14.75 -3.51
CA SER A 39 16.57 14.64 -2.13
C SER A 39 17.68 14.11 -1.21
N LEU A 40 17.52 14.30 0.11
CA LEU A 40 18.42 13.72 1.11
C LEU A 40 18.56 12.19 1.01
N ALA A 41 17.48 11.50 0.65
CA ALA A 41 17.50 10.05 0.46
C ALA A 41 18.34 9.65 -0.78
N ARG A 42 18.23 10.41 -1.87
CA ARG A 42 18.98 10.16 -3.11
C ARG A 42 20.46 10.53 -2.95
N ALA A 43 20.79 11.51 -2.13
CA ALA A 43 22.17 11.88 -1.83
C ALA A 43 23.01 10.70 -1.30
N ARG A 44 22.37 9.78 -0.55
CA ARG A 44 23.00 8.58 0.03
C ARG A 44 23.05 7.38 -0.93
N SER A 45 22.45 7.48 -2.12
CA SER A 45 22.39 6.35 -3.04
C SER A 45 23.77 6.03 -3.62
N PRO A 46 24.18 4.75 -3.70
CA PRO A 46 25.39 4.38 -4.41
C PRO A 46 25.19 4.50 -5.93
N ARG A 47 26.30 4.47 -6.68
CA ARG A 47 26.27 4.59 -8.15
C ARG A 47 25.65 3.39 -8.84
N VAL A 48 25.82 2.21 -8.26
CA VAL A 48 25.20 0.94 -8.69
C VAL A 48 24.56 0.30 -7.47
N TRP A 49 23.32 -0.17 -7.60
CA TRP A 49 22.62 -0.88 -6.53
C TRP A 49 21.71 -1.97 -7.06
N ARG A 50 21.29 -2.87 -6.18
CA ARG A 50 20.29 -3.89 -6.48
C ARG A 50 18.90 -3.36 -6.14
N ASN A 51 17.93 -3.55 -7.03
CA ASN A 51 16.55 -3.16 -6.75
C ASN A 51 15.99 -4.05 -5.62
N ARG A 52 15.50 -3.42 -4.54
CA ARG A 52 14.95 -4.13 -3.37
C ARG A 52 13.73 -4.99 -3.73
N TRP A 53 12.91 -4.51 -4.66
CA TRP A 53 11.65 -5.14 -5.02
C TRP A 53 11.79 -6.12 -6.17
N ILE A 54 12.75 -5.93 -7.07
CA ILE A 54 12.97 -6.81 -8.22
C ILE A 54 14.44 -7.26 -8.16
N PRO A 55 14.77 -8.29 -7.36
CA PRO A 55 16.15 -8.59 -7.01
C PRO A 55 17.06 -8.93 -8.20
N ASN A 56 16.53 -9.40 -9.33
CA ASN A 56 17.33 -9.62 -10.54
C ASN A 56 17.67 -8.32 -11.31
N VAL A 57 17.18 -7.16 -10.86
CA VAL A 57 17.50 -5.86 -11.46
C VAL A 57 18.64 -5.18 -10.71
N ILE A 58 19.73 -4.93 -11.42
CA ILE A 58 20.80 -4.01 -11.02
C ILE A 58 20.48 -2.66 -11.63
N VAL A 59 20.54 -1.60 -10.82
CA VAL A 59 20.24 -0.24 -11.23
C VAL A 59 21.51 0.60 -11.18
N THR A 60 21.69 1.48 -12.17
CA THR A 60 22.79 2.45 -12.23
C THR A 60 22.30 3.81 -12.69
N SER A 61 22.96 4.89 -12.28
CA SER A 61 22.72 6.23 -12.82
C SER A 61 24.01 6.91 -13.29
N PRO A 62 24.20 7.10 -14.61
CA PRO A 62 25.38 7.78 -15.15
C PRO A 62 25.47 9.26 -14.75
N ILE A 63 24.33 9.91 -14.53
CA ILE A 63 24.23 11.33 -14.18
C ILE A 63 24.07 11.54 -12.67
N LEU A 64 24.45 10.56 -11.85
CA LEU A 64 24.17 10.58 -10.40
C LEU A 64 24.67 11.85 -9.72
N ASP A 65 25.84 12.34 -10.14
CA ASP A 65 26.51 13.50 -9.57
C ASP A 65 26.21 14.80 -10.35
N TRP A 66 25.23 14.79 -11.27
CA TRP A 66 24.84 15.99 -12.02
C TRP A 66 23.78 16.79 -11.26
N THR A 67 23.99 18.10 -11.17
CA THR A 67 23.03 19.10 -10.74
C THR A 67 21.90 19.29 -11.77
N ALA A 68 20.82 19.98 -11.41
CA ALA A 68 19.75 20.28 -12.36
C ALA A 68 20.23 21.21 -13.48
N LEU A 69 21.12 22.14 -13.13
CA LEU A 69 21.72 23.08 -14.06
C LEU A 69 22.55 22.37 -15.14
N GLU A 70 23.42 21.43 -14.75
CA GLU A 70 24.24 20.66 -15.71
C GLU A 70 23.38 19.84 -16.67
N VAL A 71 22.30 19.24 -16.17
CA VAL A 71 21.32 18.54 -17.04
C VAL A 71 20.72 19.51 -18.05
N TRP A 72 20.27 20.68 -17.63
CA TRP A 72 19.67 21.67 -18.53
C TRP A 72 20.68 22.22 -19.55
N ILE A 73 21.90 22.54 -19.13
CA ILE A 73 22.98 22.99 -20.02
C ILE A 73 23.21 21.93 -21.10
N TYR A 74 23.35 20.65 -20.71
CA TYR A 74 23.54 19.56 -21.66
C TYR A 74 22.37 19.44 -22.65
N LEU A 75 21.13 19.49 -22.17
CA LEU A 75 19.94 19.41 -23.03
C LEU A 75 19.90 20.56 -24.04
N LEU A 76 20.22 21.79 -23.60
CA LEU A 76 20.24 22.98 -24.46
C LEU A 76 21.37 22.92 -25.50
N MET A 77 22.59 22.58 -25.08
CA MET A 77 23.76 22.45 -25.97
C MET A 77 23.51 21.41 -27.07
N ASN A 78 22.84 20.31 -26.73
CA ASN A 78 22.52 19.23 -27.65
C ASN A 78 21.16 19.40 -28.35
N LYS A 79 20.47 20.54 -28.15
CA LYS A 79 19.16 20.85 -28.75
C LYS A 79 18.13 19.74 -28.53
N VAL A 80 18.15 19.12 -27.35
CA VAL A 80 17.24 18.03 -27.00
C VAL A 80 15.84 18.60 -26.78
N ARG A 81 14.84 17.99 -27.42
CA ARG A 81 13.43 18.36 -27.19
C ARG A 81 13.02 17.92 -25.78
N VAL A 82 12.70 18.91 -24.94
CA VAL A 82 12.17 18.68 -23.60
C VAL A 82 10.65 18.67 -23.59
N ASN A 83 10.05 18.10 -22.54
CA ASN A 83 8.60 18.18 -22.33
C ASN A 83 8.20 19.64 -22.10
N SER A 84 7.18 20.13 -22.80
CA SER A 84 6.74 21.53 -22.72
C SER A 84 6.23 21.94 -21.34
N LEU A 85 5.84 20.99 -20.48
CA LEU A 85 5.42 21.28 -19.11
C LEU A 85 6.56 21.90 -18.28
N TYR A 86 7.83 21.61 -18.58
CA TYR A 86 8.94 22.28 -17.90
C TYR A 86 8.94 23.81 -18.15
N LEU A 87 8.47 24.25 -19.31
CA LEU A 87 8.34 25.66 -19.64
C LEU A 87 7.11 26.32 -18.98
N LYS A 88 6.25 25.52 -18.36
CA LYS A 88 5.06 25.97 -17.61
C LYS A 88 5.28 25.98 -16.09
N GLY A 89 6.53 25.84 -15.64
CA GLY A 89 6.90 25.89 -14.23
C GLY A 89 6.93 24.55 -13.49
N PHE A 90 6.63 23.43 -14.16
CA PHE A 90 6.79 22.11 -13.56
C PHE A 90 8.27 21.72 -13.52
N ASP A 91 8.84 21.49 -12.34
CA ASP A 91 10.25 21.11 -12.16
C ASP A 91 10.47 19.59 -12.10
N ARG A 92 9.43 18.82 -11.76
CA ARG A 92 9.42 17.35 -11.75
C ARG A 92 8.09 16.82 -12.26
N LEU A 93 8.13 16.08 -13.36
CA LEU A 93 6.92 15.50 -13.94
C LEU A 93 6.56 14.15 -13.28
N GLY A 94 5.32 14.06 -12.80
CA GLY A 94 4.77 12.90 -12.14
C GLY A 94 3.30 12.65 -12.50
N CYS A 95 2.57 12.01 -11.59
CA CYS A 95 1.12 11.89 -11.71
C CYS A 95 0.49 13.19 -11.23
N TRP A 96 -0.49 13.74 -11.95
CA TRP A 96 -1.05 15.06 -11.66
C TRP A 96 -1.80 15.16 -10.31
N LEU A 97 -2.33 14.05 -9.80
CA LEU A 97 -3.00 13.96 -8.49
C LEU A 97 -2.10 13.38 -7.38
N CYS A 98 -0.77 13.40 -7.55
CA CYS A 98 0.10 12.70 -6.63
C CYS A 98 0.06 13.33 -5.22
N PRO A 99 -0.20 12.53 -4.16
CA PRO A 99 -0.17 13.07 -2.78
C PRO A 99 1.24 13.48 -2.34
N ALA A 100 2.28 13.16 -3.13
CA ALA A 100 3.65 13.58 -2.90
C ALA A 100 4.04 14.88 -3.60
N SER A 101 3.22 15.37 -4.54
CA SER A 101 3.45 16.64 -5.22
C SER A 101 3.42 17.79 -4.22
N GLU A 102 4.17 18.85 -4.52
CA GLU A 102 4.14 20.08 -3.75
C GLU A 102 2.82 20.82 -3.97
N LEU A 103 2.42 21.67 -3.01
CA LEU A 103 1.17 22.44 -3.17
C LEU A 103 1.24 23.39 -4.36
N ALA A 104 2.40 24.01 -4.61
CA ALA A 104 2.62 24.85 -5.77
C ALA A 104 2.47 24.07 -7.10
N GLU A 105 2.93 22.81 -7.15
CA GLU A 105 2.75 21.96 -8.34
C GLU A 105 1.26 21.64 -8.56
N LEU A 106 0.50 21.35 -7.49
CA LEU A 106 -0.95 21.13 -7.59
C LEU A 106 -1.69 22.39 -8.05
N GLU A 107 -1.28 23.57 -7.60
CA GLU A 107 -1.83 24.85 -8.07
C GLU A 107 -1.52 25.07 -9.56
N LEU A 108 -0.33 24.68 -10.04
CA LEU A 108 -0.02 24.69 -11.46
C LEU A 108 -0.91 23.73 -12.25
N VAL A 109 -1.25 22.55 -11.70
CA VAL A 109 -2.21 21.63 -12.31
C VAL A 109 -3.59 22.26 -12.40
N GLU A 110 -4.09 22.85 -11.32
CA GLU A 110 -5.37 23.58 -11.30
C GLU A 110 -5.43 24.68 -12.37
N ARG A 111 -4.38 25.49 -12.46
CA ARG A 111 -4.31 26.62 -13.40
C ARG A 111 -4.21 26.17 -14.85
N ASN A 112 -3.40 25.15 -15.13
CA ASN A 112 -3.13 24.71 -16.51
C ASN A 112 -4.14 23.67 -17.02
N HIS A 113 -4.80 22.95 -16.11
CA HIS A 113 -5.70 21.84 -16.41
C HIS A 113 -6.93 21.81 -15.46
N PRO A 114 -7.77 22.86 -15.51
CA PRO A 114 -8.86 23.05 -14.54
C PRO A 114 -9.90 21.93 -14.58
N GLU A 115 -10.21 21.35 -15.75
CA GLU A 115 -11.18 20.25 -15.84
C GLU A 115 -10.75 18.99 -15.08
N MET A 116 -9.46 18.62 -15.19
CA MET A 116 -8.90 17.49 -14.44
C MET A 116 -8.91 17.79 -12.94
N TRP A 117 -8.50 19.01 -12.56
CA TRP A 117 -8.48 19.41 -11.17
C TRP A 117 -9.88 19.45 -10.55
N ASN A 118 -10.87 19.96 -11.27
CA ASN A 118 -12.27 20.01 -10.83
C ASN A 118 -12.83 18.62 -10.54
N THR A 119 -12.47 17.63 -11.37
CA THR A 119 -12.86 16.23 -11.12
C THR A 119 -12.29 15.72 -9.79
N TRP A 120 -11.04 16.07 -9.49
CA TRP A 120 -10.38 15.66 -8.24
C TRP A 120 -10.89 16.44 -7.02
N SER A 121 -11.05 17.75 -7.13
CA SER A 121 -11.55 18.59 -6.04
C SER A 121 -12.99 18.22 -5.67
N GLU A 122 -13.82 17.84 -6.64
CA GLU A 122 -15.17 17.33 -6.41
C GLU A 122 -15.15 16.02 -5.62
N TYR A 123 -14.26 15.08 -5.98
CA TYR A 123 -14.09 13.84 -5.23
C TYR A 123 -13.69 14.10 -3.77
N LEU A 124 -12.69 14.99 -3.56
CA LEU A 124 -12.25 15.38 -2.23
C LEU A 124 -13.37 16.05 -1.43
N ARG A 125 -14.18 16.89 -2.07
CA ARG A 125 -15.32 17.55 -1.44
C ARG A 125 -16.32 16.53 -0.91
N LYS A 126 -16.77 15.60 -1.75
CA LYS A 126 -17.69 14.53 -1.34
C LYS A 126 -17.13 13.70 -0.20
N TRP A 127 -15.86 13.31 -0.30
CA TRP A 127 -15.15 12.59 0.76
C TRP A 127 -15.18 13.34 2.11
N SER A 128 -14.88 14.64 2.04
CA SER A 128 -14.86 15.54 3.20
C SER A 128 -16.25 15.67 3.82
N GLU A 129 -17.29 15.82 3.01
CA GLU A 129 -18.68 16.00 3.46
C GLU A 129 -19.22 14.74 4.14
N GLU A 130 -19.04 13.56 3.53
CA GLU A 130 -19.45 12.26 4.09
C GLU A 130 -18.90 12.02 5.49
N ARG A 131 -17.64 12.42 5.73
CA ARG A 131 -16.92 12.25 7.00
C ARG A 131 -16.98 13.48 7.91
N LYS A 132 -17.70 14.52 7.49
CA LYS A 132 -17.82 15.81 8.20
C LYS A 132 -16.45 16.42 8.55
N LEU A 133 -15.47 16.28 7.65
CA LEU A 133 -14.11 16.75 7.86
C LEU A 133 -14.02 18.29 7.85
N PRO A 134 -13.05 18.87 8.57
CA PRO A 134 -12.82 20.32 8.57
C PRO A 134 -12.36 20.81 7.19
N LYS A 135 -12.67 22.06 6.82
CA LYS A 135 -12.34 22.65 5.50
C LYS A 135 -10.83 22.68 5.25
N GLU A 136 -10.05 22.85 6.32
CA GLU A 136 -8.59 22.79 6.37
C GLU A 136 -8.05 21.48 5.78
N TRP A 137 -8.82 20.40 5.86
CA TRP A 137 -8.44 19.11 5.28
C TRP A 137 -8.19 19.19 3.77
N MET A 138 -9.03 19.95 3.05
CA MET A 138 -8.84 20.24 1.63
C MET A 138 -7.87 21.41 1.44
N ASN A 139 -8.11 22.54 2.11
CA ASN A 139 -7.40 23.81 1.88
C ASN A 139 -5.89 23.70 2.10
N TYR A 140 -5.47 22.95 3.12
CA TYR A 140 -4.04 22.74 3.41
C TYR A 140 -3.49 21.45 2.77
N GLY A 141 -4.30 20.79 1.94
CA GLY A 141 -3.97 19.53 1.29
C GLY A 141 -3.68 18.41 2.28
N LEU A 142 -4.36 18.39 3.45
CA LEU A 142 -4.15 17.39 4.51
C LEU A 142 -4.58 15.99 4.08
N TRP A 143 -5.49 15.89 3.10
CA TRP A 143 -5.89 14.64 2.42
C TRP A 143 -4.69 13.81 1.93
N ARG A 144 -3.56 14.46 1.67
CA ARG A 144 -2.35 13.81 1.17
C ARG A 144 -1.68 12.91 2.19
N TRP A 145 -1.83 13.16 3.49
CA TRP A 145 -1.08 12.45 4.55
C TRP A 145 -1.92 11.36 5.23
N LEU A 146 -1.30 10.23 5.51
CA LEU A 146 -1.80 9.20 6.40
C LEU A 146 -1.78 9.68 7.85
N SER A 147 -0.58 10.10 8.27
CA SER A 147 -0.34 10.68 9.57
C SER A 147 0.22 12.07 9.35
N ILE A 148 -0.52 13.07 9.83
CA ILE A 148 -0.11 14.47 9.67
C ILE A 148 1.17 14.69 10.47
N PRO A 149 2.25 15.22 9.85
CA PRO A 149 3.50 15.52 10.52
C PRO A 149 3.34 16.46 11.72
N GLY A 150 4.18 16.32 12.74
CA GLY A 150 4.03 17.05 14.02
C GLY A 150 4.26 18.56 13.93
N ASP A 151 5.06 19.02 12.96
CA ASP A 151 5.22 20.43 12.60
C ASP A 151 3.93 20.99 11.96
N VAL A 152 3.31 20.25 11.04
CA VAL A 152 2.02 20.62 10.45
C VAL A 152 0.92 20.61 11.51
N ARG A 153 0.85 19.58 12.37
CA ARG A 153 -0.14 19.49 13.46
C ARG A 153 -0.08 20.68 14.43
N ARG A 154 1.13 21.21 14.70
CA ARG A 154 1.33 22.37 15.58
C ARG A 154 0.73 23.67 15.03
N LEU A 155 0.47 23.73 13.72
CA LEU A 155 -0.15 24.87 13.06
C LEU A 155 -1.68 24.74 12.98
N LEU A 156 -2.25 23.61 13.42
CA LEU A 156 -3.69 23.35 13.35
C LEU A 156 -4.33 23.53 14.73
N ASP A 157 -5.50 24.17 14.74
CA ASP A 157 -6.30 24.32 15.94
C ASP A 157 -6.78 22.96 16.46
N ARG A 158 -7.00 22.89 17.78
CA ARG A 158 -7.50 21.67 18.44
C ARG A 158 -8.79 21.13 17.82
N LYS A 159 -9.73 22.01 17.48
CA LYS A 159 -11.00 21.63 16.84
C LYS A 159 -10.80 21.00 15.45
N VAL A 160 -9.81 21.48 14.69
CA VAL A 160 -9.45 20.90 13.40
C VAL A 160 -8.87 19.51 13.61
N LEU A 161 -7.96 19.34 14.58
CA LEU A 161 -7.36 18.05 14.92
C LEU A 161 -8.41 17.01 15.34
N GLU A 162 -9.33 17.36 16.25
CA GLU A 162 -10.45 16.50 16.65
C GLU A 162 -11.33 16.15 15.45
N GLY A 163 -11.58 17.13 14.57
CA GLY A 163 -12.36 16.90 13.35
C GLY A 163 -11.72 15.93 12.37
N LEU A 164 -10.38 15.84 12.35
CA LEU A 164 -9.59 14.98 11.48
C LEU A 164 -9.54 13.51 11.96
N GLU A 165 -9.87 13.22 13.22
CA GLU A 165 -9.92 11.83 13.73
C GLU A 165 -11.00 11.00 13.02
N ARG A 166 -12.01 11.66 12.44
CA ARG A 166 -13.07 11.03 11.63
C ARG A 166 -12.61 10.61 10.24
N ASP A 167 -11.42 11.05 9.82
CA ASP A 167 -10.86 10.63 8.54
C ASP A 167 -10.26 9.23 8.71
N ASP A 168 -11.07 8.22 8.40
CA ASP A 168 -10.63 6.83 8.26
C ASP A 168 -9.59 6.67 7.13
N ARG A 169 -9.39 7.71 6.30
CA ARG A 169 -8.54 7.71 5.10
C ARG A 169 -8.90 6.60 4.11
N GLY A 170 -10.08 5.99 4.27
CA GLY A 170 -10.53 4.77 3.59
C GLY A 170 -9.81 3.51 4.03
N ARG A 171 -9.22 3.48 5.23
CA ARG A 171 -8.25 2.45 5.62
C ARG A 171 -8.67 1.71 6.85
N GLY A 172 -8.72 0.40 6.65
CA GLY A 172 -8.35 -0.53 7.68
C GLY A 172 -9.47 -1.42 8.16
N LEU A 173 -9.07 -2.24 9.12
CA LEU A 173 -9.96 -2.98 9.98
C LEU A 173 -9.89 -2.31 11.35
N VAL A 174 -11.04 -2.02 11.93
CA VAL A 174 -11.11 -1.72 13.36
C VAL A 174 -11.23 -3.05 14.08
N VAL A 175 -10.27 -3.33 14.96
CA VAL A 175 -10.13 -4.62 15.62
C VAL A 175 -10.16 -4.40 17.12
N SER A 176 -11.15 -4.99 17.80
CA SER A 176 -11.25 -4.98 19.25
C SER A 176 -10.85 -6.34 19.81
N ILE A 177 -9.83 -6.38 20.67
CA ILE A 177 -9.33 -7.63 21.28
C ILE A 177 -9.91 -7.77 22.69
N GLU A 178 -10.67 -8.83 22.93
CA GLU A 178 -11.44 -9.05 24.18
C GLU A 178 -10.84 -10.15 25.08
N GLY A 179 -10.20 -11.18 24.51
CA GLY A 179 -9.62 -12.32 25.25
C GLY A 179 -8.11 -12.43 25.08
N ARG A 180 -7.39 -12.90 26.12
CA ARG A 180 -5.92 -12.98 26.12
C ARG A 180 -5.34 -14.38 26.37
N THR A 181 -6.07 -15.28 27.01
CA THR A 181 -5.57 -16.64 27.35
C THR A 181 -6.73 -17.59 27.68
N PRO A 182 -6.74 -18.86 27.22
CA PRO A 182 -5.78 -19.47 26.29
C PRO A 182 -6.05 -19.12 24.81
N GLU A 183 -7.08 -18.32 24.54
CA GLU A 183 -7.51 -17.93 23.20
C GLU A 183 -7.53 -16.41 23.06
N ILE A 184 -7.21 -15.94 21.85
CA ILE A 184 -7.38 -14.54 21.48
C ILE A 184 -8.69 -14.41 20.72
N LEU A 185 -9.62 -13.62 21.25
CA LEU A 185 -10.86 -13.26 20.57
C LEU A 185 -10.77 -11.83 20.06
N ALA A 186 -10.89 -11.67 18.75
CA ALA A 186 -10.85 -10.38 18.06
C ALA A 186 -12.17 -10.12 17.33
N ARG A 187 -12.85 -9.03 17.66
CA ARG A 187 -13.99 -8.51 16.90
C ARG A 187 -13.49 -7.56 15.83
N VAL A 188 -13.95 -7.73 14.60
CA VAL A 188 -13.49 -6.98 13.45
C VAL A 188 -14.66 -6.25 12.81
N GLU A 189 -14.59 -4.93 12.76
CA GLU A 189 -15.55 -4.13 12.00
C GLU A 189 -15.12 -4.07 10.54
N VAL A 190 -16.01 -4.52 9.65
CA VAL A 190 -15.76 -4.56 8.22
C VAL A 190 -16.76 -3.66 7.51
N SER A 191 -16.26 -2.69 6.76
CA SER A 191 -17.09 -1.72 6.01
C SER A 191 -17.65 -2.26 4.69
N LYS A 192 -17.27 -3.48 4.29
CA LYS A 192 -17.63 -4.12 3.03
C LYS A 192 -18.13 -5.56 3.27
N PRO A 193 -19.06 -6.06 2.46
CA PRO A 193 -19.45 -7.47 2.50
C PRO A 193 -18.24 -8.40 2.28
N ILE A 194 -18.20 -9.50 3.02
CA ILE A 194 -17.12 -10.49 2.93
C ILE A 194 -17.51 -11.56 1.91
N ASP A 195 -16.83 -11.58 0.77
CA ASP A 195 -16.90 -12.73 -0.14
C ASP A 195 -16.11 -13.90 0.47
N THR A 196 -16.83 -14.95 0.86
CA THR A 196 -16.26 -16.15 1.48
C THR A 196 -15.31 -16.88 0.55
N LYS A 197 -15.62 -16.95 -0.76
CA LYS A 197 -14.78 -17.66 -1.73
C LYS A 197 -13.46 -16.92 -1.91
N ALA A 198 -13.53 -15.59 -2.05
CA ALA A 198 -12.34 -14.76 -2.14
C ALA A 198 -11.49 -14.87 -0.86
N LEU A 199 -12.13 -14.79 0.31
CA LEU A 199 -11.43 -14.86 1.60
C LEU A 199 -10.67 -16.19 1.76
N VAL A 200 -11.28 -17.31 1.41
CA VAL A 200 -10.63 -18.64 1.49
C VAL A 200 -9.34 -18.67 0.67
N GLU A 201 -9.34 -18.16 -0.56
CA GLU A 201 -8.13 -18.11 -1.39
C GLU A 201 -7.04 -17.21 -0.78
N HIS A 202 -7.42 -16.13 -0.10
CA HIS A 202 -6.49 -15.26 0.62
C HIS A 202 -5.97 -15.87 1.94
N LEU A 203 -6.68 -16.85 2.52
CA LEU A 203 -6.29 -17.55 3.75
C LEU A 203 -5.37 -18.75 3.51
N LYS A 204 -5.44 -19.41 2.33
CA LYS A 204 -4.59 -20.57 1.98
C LYS A 204 -3.08 -20.39 2.22
N PRO A 205 -2.47 -19.20 2.03
CA PRO A 205 -1.07 -19.00 2.38
C PRO A 205 -0.75 -19.18 3.87
N LEU A 206 -1.74 -19.11 4.77
CA LEU A 206 -1.57 -19.22 6.22
C LEU A 206 -1.58 -20.67 6.72
N GLY A 207 -2.15 -21.61 5.97
CA GLY A 207 -2.28 -23.01 6.39
C GLY A 207 -3.42 -23.73 5.68
N SER A 208 -3.84 -24.86 6.25
CA SER A 208 -4.99 -25.64 5.77
C SER A 208 -6.28 -24.89 6.06
N VAL A 209 -7.10 -24.64 5.04
CA VAL A 209 -8.37 -23.92 5.17
C VAL A 209 -9.53 -24.89 5.01
N ARG A 210 -10.47 -24.90 5.96
CA ARG A 210 -11.69 -25.70 5.92
C ARG A 210 -12.91 -24.82 6.12
N ILE A 211 -14.00 -25.14 5.43
CA ILE A 211 -15.30 -24.50 5.61
C ILE A 211 -16.19 -25.49 6.36
N GLU A 212 -16.67 -25.10 7.54
CA GLU A 212 -17.55 -25.93 8.37
C GLU A 212 -18.81 -25.13 8.70
N GLY A 213 -19.91 -25.44 8.00
CA GLY A 213 -21.14 -24.66 8.07
C GLY A 213 -20.92 -23.21 7.63
N GLU A 214 -21.19 -22.26 8.53
CA GLU A 214 -20.97 -20.82 8.27
C GLU A 214 -19.56 -20.33 8.65
N SER A 215 -18.78 -21.19 9.32
CA SER A 215 -17.44 -20.85 9.82
C SER A 215 -16.34 -21.19 8.83
N ILE A 216 -15.25 -20.41 8.86
CA ILE A 216 -14.01 -20.72 8.15
C ILE A 216 -12.95 -21.03 9.21
N LYS A 217 -12.27 -22.17 9.05
CA LYS A 217 -11.18 -22.59 9.93
C LYS A 217 -9.86 -22.59 9.17
N VAL A 218 -8.82 -22.07 9.81
CA VAL A 218 -7.44 -22.12 9.30
C VAL A 218 -6.58 -22.78 10.36
N GLU A 219 -5.80 -23.78 9.98
CA GLU A 219 -4.94 -24.52 10.90
C GLU A 219 -3.52 -24.61 10.34
N ASN A 220 -2.54 -24.34 11.20
CA ASN A 220 -1.12 -24.46 10.92
C ASN A 220 -0.35 -24.86 12.19
N GLU A 221 0.99 -24.88 12.10
CA GLU A 221 1.85 -25.25 13.24
C GLU A 221 1.75 -24.30 14.44
N PHE A 222 1.30 -23.06 14.24
CA PHE A 222 1.23 -22.04 15.31
C PHE A 222 -0.12 -22.04 16.03
N GLY A 223 -1.18 -22.55 15.40
CA GLY A 223 -2.51 -22.57 15.99
C GLY A 223 -3.65 -22.81 15.03
N ARG A 224 -4.86 -22.69 15.58
CA ARG A 224 -6.13 -22.74 14.87
C ARG A 224 -6.84 -21.40 14.94
N VAL A 225 -7.37 -20.97 13.80
CA VAL A 225 -8.14 -19.73 13.65
C VAL A 225 -9.55 -20.08 13.20
N THR A 226 -10.56 -19.52 13.86
CA THR A 226 -11.97 -19.69 13.48
C THR A 226 -12.62 -18.33 13.22
N PHE A 227 -13.23 -18.19 12.05
CA PHE A 227 -14.01 -17.02 11.66
C PHE A 227 -15.50 -17.27 11.88
N TYR A 228 -16.13 -16.43 12.70
CA TYR A 228 -17.58 -16.39 12.93
C TYR A 228 -18.17 -15.17 12.22
N LYS A 229 -19.15 -15.37 11.33
CA LYS A 229 -19.64 -14.32 10.43
C LYS A 229 -20.84 -13.51 10.97
N ALA A 230 -21.57 -14.01 11.96
CA ALA A 230 -22.82 -13.39 12.42
C ALA A 230 -22.85 -13.18 13.94
N PRO A 231 -23.37 -12.04 14.43
CA PRO A 231 -23.84 -10.84 13.71
C PRO A 231 -22.72 -9.86 13.27
N ASN A 232 -21.51 -10.00 13.82
CA ASN A 232 -20.31 -9.25 13.44
C ASN A 232 -19.16 -10.24 13.21
N LEU A 233 -18.18 -9.88 12.36
CA LEU A 233 -17.02 -10.74 12.12
C LEU A 233 -16.21 -10.89 13.41
N SER A 234 -16.17 -12.10 13.94
CA SER A 234 -15.33 -12.44 15.10
C SER A 234 -14.29 -13.49 14.69
N ILE A 235 -13.06 -13.30 15.12
CA ILE A 235 -11.92 -14.16 14.83
C ILE A 235 -11.42 -14.69 16.17
N ALA A 236 -11.52 -16.01 16.36
CA ALA A 236 -10.91 -16.70 17.50
C ALA A 236 -9.58 -17.32 17.07
N VAL A 237 -8.54 -17.15 17.87
CA VAL A 237 -7.21 -17.73 17.65
C VAL A 237 -6.82 -18.57 18.87
N GLU A 238 -6.81 -19.88 18.68
CA GLU A 238 -6.26 -20.90 19.59
C GLU A 238 -4.78 -21.12 19.23
N TYR A 239 -3.84 -20.59 20.01
CA TYR A 239 -2.40 -20.72 19.74
C TYR A 239 -1.78 -21.90 20.50
N TYR A 240 -0.78 -22.56 19.92
CA TYR A 240 -0.19 -23.79 20.49
C TYR A 240 1.05 -23.59 21.35
N HIS A 241 1.81 -22.51 21.11
CA HIS A 241 3.12 -22.33 21.72
C HIS A 241 3.17 -21.12 22.66
N SER A 242 2.96 -19.92 22.14
CA SER A 242 3.04 -18.69 22.91
C SER A 242 1.97 -17.69 22.50
N TYR A 243 1.62 -16.78 23.41
CA TYR A 243 0.73 -15.66 23.12
C TYR A 243 1.26 -14.78 21.98
N GLU A 244 2.59 -14.63 21.88
CA GLU A 244 3.21 -13.87 20.79
C GLU A 244 2.96 -14.51 19.42
N ASP A 245 2.99 -15.84 19.33
CA ASP A 245 2.65 -16.56 18.10
C ASP A 245 1.17 -16.40 17.75
N GLY A 246 0.30 -16.41 18.76
CA GLY A 246 -1.13 -16.09 18.59
C GLY A 246 -1.36 -14.69 18.01
N ILE A 247 -0.62 -13.69 18.50
CA ILE A 247 -0.69 -12.31 17.97
C ILE A 247 -0.16 -12.23 16.53
N LYS A 248 0.96 -12.88 16.22
CA LYS A 248 1.50 -12.94 14.85
C LYS A 248 0.52 -13.62 13.89
N LEU A 249 -0.11 -14.71 14.34
CA LEU A 249 -1.12 -15.42 13.56
C LEU A 249 -2.34 -14.52 13.31
N LEU A 250 -2.85 -13.85 14.33
CA LEU A 250 -3.93 -12.87 14.20
C LEU A 250 -3.55 -11.74 13.22
N GLU A 251 -2.33 -11.20 13.31
CA GLU A 251 -1.86 -10.15 12.40
C GLU A 251 -1.89 -10.65 10.94
N ASN A 252 -1.38 -11.85 10.67
CA ASN A 252 -1.35 -12.41 9.32
C ASN A 252 -2.76 -12.73 8.78
N VAL A 253 -3.67 -13.18 9.64
CA VAL A 253 -5.09 -13.37 9.33
C VAL A 253 -5.76 -12.04 8.97
N LEU A 254 -5.55 -10.99 9.76
CA LEU A 254 -6.10 -9.66 9.47
C LEU A 254 -5.55 -9.07 8.17
N LYS A 255 -4.26 -9.31 7.88
CA LYS A 255 -3.66 -8.96 6.59
C LYS A 255 -4.31 -9.71 5.43
N ALA A 256 -4.61 -11.01 5.59
CA ALA A 256 -5.31 -11.80 4.57
C ALA A 256 -6.75 -11.29 4.34
N LEU A 257 -7.46 -10.95 5.41
CA LEU A 257 -8.79 -10.34 5.34
C LEU A 257 -8.75 -8.98 4.62
N LEU A 258 -7.82 -8.10 4.99
CA LEU A 258 -7.62 -6.82 4.30
C LEU A 258 -7.36 -6.98 2.80
N ARG A 259 -6.55 -7.97 2.44
CA ARG A 259 -6.30 -8.33 1.03
C ARG A 259 -7.57 -8.77 0.34
N SER A 260 -8.37 -9.64 0.95
CA SER A 260 -9.63 -10.10 0.37
C SER A 260 -10.61 -8.96 0.11
N LEU A 261 -10.64 -7.94 0.98
CA LEU A 261 -11.60 -6.83 0.90
C LEU A 261 -11.18 -5.72 -0.08
N ASN A 262 -9.88 -5.62 -0.36
CA ASN A 262 -9.30 -4.49 -1.10
C ASN A 262 -8.35 -4.94 -2.22
N CYS A 263 -8.43 -6.20 -2.65
CA CYS A 263 -7.64 -6.69 -3.77
C CYS A 263 -8.00 -5.92 -5.04
N VAL A 264 -7.00 -5.34 -5.69
CA VAL A 264 -7.13 -4.64 -6.98
C VAL A 264 -6.49 -5.43 -8.13
N LEU A 265 -6.30 -6.75 -7.94
CA LEU A 265 -5.76 -7.68 -8.94
C LEU A 265 -4.42 -7.24 -9.55
N CYS A 266 -3.58 -6.55 -8.78
CA CYS A 266 -2.30 -5.99 -9.24
C CYS A 266 -1.20 -7.02 -9.59
N GLU A 267 -1.51 -8.31 -9.55
CA GLU A 267 -0.62 -9.45 -9.85
C GLU A 267 0.65 -9.60 -8.99
N PHE A 268 0.95 -8.67 -8.08
CA PHE A 268 2.18 -8.68 -7.27
C PHE A 268 2.40 -10.01 -6.54
N CYS A 269 1.34 -10.56 -5.93
CA CYS A 269 1.41 -11.84 -5.23
C CYS A 269 1.77 -13.02 -6.15
N SER A 270 1.34 -13.01 -7.41
CA SER A 270 1.69 -14.04 -8.39
C SER A 270 3.13 -13.87 -8.89
N ILE A 271 3.54 -12.63 -9.17
CA ILE A 271 4.90 -12.31 -9.64
C ILE A 271 5.95 -12.78 -8.63
N PHE A 272 5.73 -12.52 -7.34
CA PHE A 272 6.68 -12.82 -6.25
C PHE A 272 6.47 -14.18 -5.59
N CYS A 273 5.51 -14.99 -6.04
CA CYS A 273 5.38 -16.35 -5.55
C CYS A 273 6.54 -17.21 -6.06
N PRO A 274 7.42 -17.74 -5.19
CA PRO A 274 8.57 -18.52 -5.63
C PRO A 274 8.19 -19.82 -6.34
N ASN A 275 7.05 -20.39 -5.99
CA ASN A 275 6.58 -21.68 -6.51
C ASN A 275 5.46 -21.53 -7.54
N SER A 276 5.17 -20.30 -7.99
CA SER A 276 4.07 -20.00 -8.93
C SER A 276 2.71 -20.57 -8.50
N ALA A 277 2.46 -20.64 -7.19
CA ALA A 277 1.23 -21.20 -6.62
C ALA A 277 0.00 -20.30 -6.80
N ILE A 278 0.17 -19.03 -7.16
CA ILE A 278 -0.91 -18.04 -7.22
C ILE A 278 -1.21 -17.67 -8.68
N LYS A 279 -2.48 -17.86 -9.08
CA LYS A 279 -3.01 -17.37 -10.36
C LYS A 279 -3.99 -16.21 -10.12
N ILE A 280 -4.00 -15.26 -11.04
CA ILE A 280 -4.91 -14.11 -11.04
C ILE A 280 -5.94 -14.32 -12.15
N HIS A 281 -7.21 -14.10 -11.83
CA HIS A 281 -8.35 -14.18 -12.73
C HIS A 281 -9.12 -12.86 -12.69
N ASP A 282 -10.06 -12.66 -13.61
CA ASP A 282 -10.84 -11.41 -13.70
C ASP A 282 -11.61 -11.06 -12.41
N ASN A 283 -12.02 -12.09 -11.66
CA ASN A 283 -12.87 -11.94 -10.46
C ASN A 283 -12.16 -12.31 -9.15
N GLY A 284 -10.83 -12.51 -9.15
CA GLY A 284 -10.13 -12.89 -7.92
C GLY A 284 -8.79 -13.57 -8.13
N ILE A 285 -8.32 -14.24 -7.08
CA ILE A 285 -7.09 -15.05 -7.12
C ILE A 285 -7.43 -16.50 -6.83
N SER A 286 -6.53 -17.40 -7.22
CA SER A 286 -6.57 -18.80 -6.76
C SER A 286 -5.18 -19.24 -6.32
N VAL A 287 -5.12 -19.98 -5.21
CA VAL A 287 -3.91 -20.53 -4.64
C VAL A 287 -3.93 -22.05 -4.77
N ASN A 288 -2.95 -22.59 -5.48
CA ASN A 288 -2.72 -24.03 -5.59
C ASN A 288 -2.00 -24.52 -4.33
N GLU A 289 -2.72 -25.27 -3.49
CA GLU A 289 -2.23 -25.77 -2.20
C GLU A 289 -1.07 -26.76 -2.36
N ASN A 290 -1.02 -27.52 -3.46
CA ASN A 290 0.09 -28.46 -3.72
C ASN A 290 1.42 -27.76 -4.05
N LEU A 291 1.37 -26.50 -4.48
CA LEU A 291 2.56 -25.69 -4.80
C LEU A 291 2.89 -24.68 -3.69
N CYS A 292 1.92 -24.34 -2.85
CA CYS A 292 2.07 -23.33 -1.82
C CYS A 292 2.84 -23.90 -0.62
N THR A 293 3.95 -23.28 -0.26
CA THR A 293 4.75 -23.68 0.93
C THR A 293 4.45 -22.83 2.16
N HIS A 294 3.32 -22.12 2.17
CA HIS A 294 2.91 -21.23 3.27
C HIS A 294 3.97 -20.18 3.69
N CYS A 295 4.88 -19.79 2.79
CA CYS A 295 5.99 -18.89 3.10
C CYS A 295 5.63 -17.40 3.29
N LEU A 296 4.34 -17.04 3.17
CA LEU A 296 3.78 -15.70 3.35
C LEU A 296 4.36 -14.55 2.51
N LYS A 297 5.33 -14.77 1.61
CA LYS A 297 5.89 -13.72 0.72
C LYS A 297 4.82 -12.95 -0.05
N CYS A 298 3.73 -13.60 -0.44
CA CYS A 298 2.61 -12.95 -1.14
C CYS A 298 1.80 -11.99 -0.25
N LEU A 299 1.81 -12.21 1.06
CA LEU A 299 1.18 -11.37 2.09
C LEU A 299 2.10 -10.19 2.42
N GLU A 300 3.38 -10.46 2.64
CA GLU A 300 4.42 -9.45 2.93
C GLU A 300 4.63 -8.44 1.81
N SER A 301 4.58 -8.91 0.56
CA SER A 301 4.77 -8.06 -0.62
C SER A 301 3.52 -7.29 -1.04
N CYS A 302 2.36 -7.55 -0.42
CA CYS A 302 1.09 -7.00 -0.89
C CYS A 302 0.97 -5.50 -0.57
N PRO A 303 0.80 -4.62 -1.59
CA PRO A 303 0.64 -3.18 -1.34
C PRO A 303 -0.58 -2.84 -0.48
N VAL A 304 -1.66 -3.63 -0.59
CA VAL A 304 -2.86 -3.43 0.23
C VAL A 304 -2.54 -3.52 1.71
N VAL A 305 -1.73 -4.50 2.11
CA VAL A 305 -1.37 -4.73 3.52
C VAL A 305 -0.44 -3.65 4.06
N GLU A 306 0.50 -3.20 3.24
CA GLU A 306 1.51 -2.23 3.67
C GLU A 306 0.93 -0.84 3.96
N TYR A 307 -0.14 -0.46 3.25
CA TYR A 307 -0.67 0.90 3.32
C TYR A 307 -2.02 1.02 4.04
N LEU A 308 -2.67 -0.08 4.38
CA LEU A 308 -3.89 -0.09 5.18
C LEU A 308 -3.54 -0.35 6.65
N THR A 309 -4.11 0.46 7.54
CA THR A 309 -3.86 0.39 8.98
C THR A 309 -4.76 -0.66 9.61
N ILE A 310 -4.26 -1.43 10.56
CA ILE A 310 -5.10 -2.19 11.50
C ILE A 310 -5.14 -1.37 12.78
N LEU A 311 -6.31 -0.83 13.12
CA LEU A 311 -6.50 -0.09 14.36
C LEU A 311 -6.94 -1.08 15.44
N ILE A 312 -6.10 -1.27 16.44
CA ILE A 312 -6.38 -2.17 17.56
C ILE A 312 -6.91 -1.34 18.74
N SER A 313 -8.17 -1.56 19.10
CA SER A 313 -8.81 -1.03 20.31
C SER A 313 -8.86 -2.10 21.41
N GLY A 314 -8.31 -1.81 22.57
CA GLY A 314 -8.26 -2.75 23.70
C GLY A 314 -7.18 -2.37 24.70
N THR A 315 -7.37 -2.70 25.98
CA THR A 315 -6.50 -2.28 27.09
C THR A 315 -5.04 -2.72 26.90
N ARG A 316 -4.19 -1.86 26.35
CA ARG A 316 -2.74 -2.00 26.59
C ARG A 316 -2.54 -1.81 28.09
N SER A 317 -2.21 -2.88 28.78
CA SER A 317 -1.79 -2.84 30.17
C SER A 317 -0.75 -3.96 30.34
N PRO A 318 0.31 -3.68 31.09
CA PRO A 318 1.57 -3.10 30.61
C PRO A 318 2.46 -4.07 29.82
#